data_AF-A0A067Q797-F1
#
_entry.id   AF-A0A067Q797-F1
#
_cell.length_a   1.000
_cell.length_b   1.000
_cell.length_c   1.000
_cell.angle_alpha   90.00
_cell.angle_beta   90.00
_cell.angle_gamma   90.00
#
_symmetry.space_group_name_H-M   'P 1'
#
loop_
_entity.id
_entity.type
_entity.pdbx_description
1 polymer ?
#
loop_
_entity_poly.entity_id
_entity_poly.type
_entity_poly.pdbx_seq_one_letter_code
_entity_poly.pdbx_strand_id
1 'polypeptide(L)'
;NQDPPTPEPKDLIRCYTLQHAESGLGSDYTKRKNVIRVRMEGEQFLLQAADVASVVNWIEGFQAATNIALDLDERPMPKGPMFPR
;
A
#
# COMPACT_ATOMS: atom_id res chain seq x y z
N ASN A 1 -25.18 4.61 -11.37
CA ASN A 1 -24.49 4.14 -10.16
C ASN A 1 -24.30 5.33 -9.24
N GLN A 2 -24.82 5.27 -8.02
CA GLN A 2 -24.49 6.26 -7.00
C GLN A 2 -23.07 6.00 -6.53
N ASP A 3 -22.26 7.05 -6.48
CA ASP A 3 -20.95 7.00 -5.82
C ASP A 3 -21.15 6.62 -4.34
N PRO A 4 -20.21 5.87 -3.73
CA PRO A 4 -20.29 5.54 -2.32
C PRO A 4 -20.29 6.83 -1.48
N PRO A 5 -20.98 6.87 -0.33
CA PRO A 5 -20.98 8.03 0.54
C PRO A 5 -19.56 8.32 1.04
N THR A 6 -19.20 9.60 1.11
CA THR A 6 -17.91 10.05 1.67
C THR A 6 -17.86 9.69 3.16
N PRO A 7 -16.82 8.98 3.64
CA PRO A 7 -16.70 8.61 5.04
C PRO A 7 -16.47 9.83 5.95
N GLU A 8 -17.09 9.83 7.12
CA GLU A 8 -16.88 10.81 8.20
C GLU A 8 -15.80 10.32 9.19
N PRO A 9 -15.20 11.20 10.03
CA PRO A 9 -14.21 10.79 11.03
C PRO A 9 -14.69 9.70 12.00
N LYS A 10 -16.01 9.66 12.30
CA LYS A 10 -16.62 8.62 13.14
C LYS A 10 -16.62 7.23 12.48
N ASP A 11 -16.48 7.17 11.16
CA ASP A 11 -16.46 5.94 10.38
C ASP A 11 -15.05 5.32 10.32
N LEU A 12 -14.04 5.99 10.91
CA LEU A 12 -12.69 5.46 11.00
C LEU A 12 -12.65 4.25 11.96
N ILE A 13 -12.52 3.06 11.38
CA ILE A 13 -12.45 1.81 12.15
C ILE A 13 -11.04 1.58 12.71
N ARG A 14 -9.99 1.93 11.93
CA ARG A 14 -8.61 1.58 12.25
C ARG A 14 -7.63 2.49 11.51
N CYS A 15 -6.52 2.80 12.17
CA CYS A 15 -5.36 3.48 11.59
C CYS A 15 -4.14 2.57 11.77
N TYR A 16 -3.29 2.51 10.75
CA TYR A 16 -2.07 1.69 10.74
C TYR A 16 -0.87 2.56 10.41
N THR A 17 0.27 2.29 11.06
CA THR A 17 1.56 2.78 10.55
C THR A 17 1.94 2.06 9.25
N LEU A 18 2.69 2.75 8.39
CA LEU A 18 3.29 2.17 7.19
C LEU A 18 4.74 1.74 7.38
N GLN A 19 5.26 1.83 8.61
CA GLN A 19 6.57 1.28 8.93
C GLN A 19 6.61 -0.22 8.63
N HIS A 20 7.60 -0.63 7.83
CA HIS A 20 7.76 -2.02 7.37
C HIS A 20 6.54 -2.59 6.63
N ALA A 21 5.62 -1.74 6.15
CA ALA A 21 4.46 -2.22 5.42
C ALA A 21 4.85 -2.76 4.04
N GLU A 22 4.13 -3.79 3.61
CA GLU A 22 4.32 -4.40 2.29
C GLU A 22 3.04 -4.23 1.47
N SER A 23 3.20 -3.91 0.19
CA SER A 23 2.09 -3.83 -0.76
C SER A 23 2.46 -4.48 -2.10
N GLY A 24 1.48 -5.12 -2.74
CA GLY A 24 1.67 -5.76 -4.03
C GLY A 24 0.38 -6.31 -4.62
N LEU A 25 0.47 -6.89 -5.82
CA LEU A 25 -0.68 -7.49 -6.48
C LEU A 25 -1.16 -8.73 -5.71
N GLY A 26 -2.46 -8.81 -5.43
CA GLY A 26 -3.11 -10.01 -4.88
C GLY A 26 -3.39 -11.05 -5.96
N SER A 27 -2.35 -11.52 -6.65
CA SER A 27 -2.46 -12.36 -7.87
C SER A 27 -3.09 -13.74 -7.67
N ASP A 28 -3.00 -14.27 -6.44
CA ASP A 28 -3.63 -15.53 -6.02
C ASP A 28 -5.13 -15.38 -5.72
N TYR A 29 -5.65 -14.16 -5.61
CA TYR A 29 -7.06 -13.91 -5.36
C TYR A 29 -7.85 -13.73 -6.66
N THR A 30 -8.62 -14.75 -7.02
CA THR A 30 -9.31 -14.82 -8.33
C THR A 30 -10.76 -14.36 -8.32
N LYS A 31 -11.36 -14.11 -7.14
CA LYS A 31 -12.79 -13.77 -7.02
C LYS A 31 -13.12 -12.34 -7.47
N ARG A 32 -12.15 -11.42 -7.46
CA ARG A 32 -12.32 -10.04 -7.92
C ARG A 32 -11.08 -9.59 -8.67
N LYS A 33 -11.25 -8.68 -9.63
CA LYS A 33 -10.16 -8.01 -10.34
C LYS A 33 -9.61 -6.85 -9.52
N ASN A 34 -8.41 -6.38 -9.89
CA ASN A 34 -7.80 -5.17 -9.35
C ASN A 34 -7.57 -5.23 -7.83
N VAL A 35 -7.14 -6.39 -7.33
CA VAL A 35 -6.93 -6.61 -5.91
C VAL A 35 -5.48 -6.41 -5.53
N ILE A 36 -5.27 -5.57 -4.53
CA ILE A 36 -3.99 -5.29 -3.89
C ILE A 36 -3.96 -6.06 -2.58
N ARG A 37 -2.85 -6.74 -2.31
CA ARG A 37 -2.54 -7.29 -0.99
C ARG A 37 -1.67 -6.29 -0.26
N VAL A 38 -2.03 -6.02 0.99
CA VAL A 38 -1.24 -5.20 1.88
C VAL A 38 -1.01 -5.90 3.21
N ARG A 39 0.15 -5.65 3.82
CA ARG A 39 0.51 -6.09 5.15
C ARG A 39 1.00 -4.90 5.95
N MET A 40 0.36 -4.64 7.09
CA MET A 40 0.65 -3.52 7.98
C MET A 40 0.50 -3.99 9.42
N GLU A 41 1.45 -3.66 10.30
CA GLU A 41 1.41 -4.04 11.72
C GLU A 41 1.17 -5.56 11.98
N GLY A 42 1.65 -6.41 11.07
CA GLY A 42 1.44 -7.86 11.14
C GLY A 42 0.08 -8.37 10.65
N GLU A 43 -0.87 -7.47 10.34
CA GLU A 43 -2.16 -7.80 9.75
C GLU A 43 -2.06 -7.85 8.21
N GLN A 44 -2.81 -8.75 7.57
CA GLN A 44 -2.85 -8.90 6.11
C GLN A 44 -4.27 -8.80 5.58
N PHE A 45 -4.48 -7.96 4.58
CA PHE A 45 -5.79 -7.74 3.98
C PHE A 45 -5.73 -7.50 2.47
N LEU A 46 -6.89 -7.59 1.83
CA LEU A 46 -7.07 -7.40 0.39
C LEU A 46 -7.91 -6.16 0.14
N LEU A 47 -7.42 -5.26 -0.71
CA LEU A 47 -8.11 -4.03 -1.12
C LEU A 47 -8.46 -4.14 -2.61
N GLN A 48 -9.72 -3.89 -2.96
CA GLN A 48 -10.13 -3.82 -4.36
C GLN A 48 -10.07 -2.37 -4.85
N ALA A 49 -9.29 -2.12 -5.89
CA ALA A 49 -9.25 -0.83 -6.58
C ALA A 49 -10.30 -0.75 -7.70
N ALA A 50 -10.63 0.47 -8.13
CA ALA A 50 -11.61 0.72 -9.18
C ALA A 50 -11.17 0.16 -10.55
N ASP A 51 -9.91 0.39 -10.91
CA ASP A 51 -9.32 -0.02 -12.18
C ASP A 51 -7.82 -0.36 -12.05
N VAL A 52 -7.19 -0.76 -13.15
CA VAL A 52 -5.77 -1.15 -13.18
C VAL A 52 -4.85 0.05 -12.89
N ALA A 53 -5.18 1.24 -13.36
CA ALA A 53 -4.39 2.44 -13.07
C ALA A 53 -4.40 2.75 -11.57
N SER A 54 -5.55 2.60 -10.92
CA SER A 54 -5.70 2.72 -9.48
C SER A 54 -4.86 1.68 -8.73
N VAL A 55 -4.75 0.44 -9.22
CA VAL A 55 -3.86 -0.57 -8.61
C VAL A 55 -2.43 -0.08 -8.57
N VAL A 56 -1.91 0.42 -9.70
CA VAL A 56 -0.54 0.93 -9.79
C VAL A 56 -0.36 2.11 -8.83
N ASN A 57 -1.24 3.11 -8.89
CA ASN A 57 -1.16 4.30 -8.04
C ASN A 57 -1.18 3.97 -6.55
N TRP A 58 -2.04 3.06 -6.11
CA TRP A 58 -2.10 2.65 -4.70
C TRP A 58 -0.85 1.88 -4.27
N ILE A 59 -0.34 0.95 -5.09
CA ILE A 59 0.88 0.20 -4.78
C ILE A 59 2.07 1.15 -4.67
N GLU A 60 2.26 2.04 -5.65
CA GLU A 60 3.33 3.02 -5.65
C GLU A 60 3.22 3.99 -4.47
N GLY A 61 2.00 4.46 -4.17
CA GLY A 61 1.73 5.31 -3.01
C GLY A 61 2.10 4.64 -1.69
N PHE A 62 1.69 3.39 -1.48
CA PHE A 62 2.06 2.64 -0.28
C PHE A 62 3.57 2.42 -0.21
N GLN A 63 4.23 2.03 -1.30
CA GLN A 63 5.68 1.81 -1.30
C GLN A 63 6.45 3.11 -1.02
N ALA A 64 6.05 4.23 -1.63
CA ALA A 64 6.64 5.53 -1.39
C ALA A 64 6.47 5.96 0.07
N ALA A 65 5.27 5.75 0.64
CA ALA A 65 4.98 6.08 2.03
C ALA A 65 5.76 5.16 3.00
N THR A 66 5.84 3.85 2.76
CA THR A 66 6.67 2.91 3.53
C THR A 66 8.13 3.37 3.58
N ASN A 67 8.69 3.84 2.45
CA ASN A 67 10.09 4.30 2.37
C ASN A 67 10.40 5.50 3.27
N ILE A 68 9.39 6.31 3.61
CA ILE A 68 9.56 7.51 4.46
C ILE A 68 8.92 7.36 5.85
N ALA A 69 8.30 6.22 6.16
CA ALA A 69 7.55 6.00 7.39
C ALA A 69 8.43 5.79 8.63
N LEU A 70 9.64 5.27 8.44
CA LEU A 70 10.64 5.17 9.51
C LEU A 70 11.20 6.55 9.86
N ASP A 71 11.68 6.66 11.09
CA ASP A 71 12.43 7.84 11.52
C ASP A 71 13.66 8.02 10.64
N LEU A 72 14.11 9.27 10.49
CA LEU A 72 15.17 9.61 9.54
C LEU A 72 16.47 8.83 9.78
N ASP A 73 16.79 8.59 11.05
CA ASP A 73 18.00 7.88 11.47
C ASP A 73 17.92 6.35 11.24
N GLU A 74 16.71 5.81 11.08
CA GLU A 74 16.46 4.38 10.85
C GLU A 74 16.27 4.03 9.37
N ARG A 75 16.10 5.04 8.50
CA ARG A 75 15.90 4.81 7.07
C ARG A 75 17.17 4.25 6.42
N PRO A 76 17.05 3.18 5.60
CA PRO A 76 18.19 2.69 4.84
C PRO A 76 18.64 3.76 3.84
N MET A 77 19.95 4.00 3.77
CA MET A 77 20.52 4.89 2.77
C MET A 77 20.11 4.41 1.36
N PRO A 78 19.71 5.32 0.45
CA PRO A 78 19.43 4.95 -0.92
C PRO A 78 20.61 4.19 -1.52
N LYS A 79 20.32 3.05 -2.16
CA LYS A 79 21.36 2.30 -2.88
C LYS A 79 21.81 3.14 -4.06
N GLY A 80 23.08 3.53 -4.07
CA GLY A 80 23.70 4.20 -5.22
C GLY A 80 23.63 3.33 -6.49
N PRO A 81 23.90 3.91 -7.67
CA PRO A 81 23.95 3.15 -8.90
C PRO A 81 24.90 1.95 -8.77
N MET A 82 24.39 0.75 -9.04
CA MET A 82 25.21 -0.45 -9.13
C MET A 82 25.94 -0.39 -10.47
N PHE A 83 27.24 -0.10 -10.42
CA PHE A 83 28.10 -0.28 -11.57
C PHE A 83 28.43 -1.77 -11.72
N PRO A 84 28.33 -2.34 -12.93
CA PRO A 84 28.85 -3.68 -13.19
C PRO A 84 30.34 -3.72 -12.83
N ARG A 85 30.77 -4.82 -12.22
CA ARG A 85 32.19 -5.11 -11.95
C ARG A 85 32.88 -5.58 -13.21
#